data_AF-A0AAP9UUS3-F1
#
_entry.id   AF-A0AAP9UUS3-F1
#
_cell.length_a   1.000
_cell.length_b   1.000
_cell.length_c   1.000
_cell.angle_alpha   90.00
_cell.angle_beta   90.00
_cell.angle_gamma   90.00
#
_symmetry.space_group_name_H-M   'P 1'
#
loop_
_entity.id
_entity.type
_entity.pdbx_description
1 polymer ?
#
loop_
_entity_poly.entity_id
_entity_poly.type
_entity_poly.pdbx_seq_one_letter_code
_entity_poly.pdbx_strand_id
1 'polypeptide(L)'
;MFFWNSVKLTFFNVLLLIPLGVYLSVLWRKTSLKKAAVFVFLTSFLIESLQLVLSVTGLIMARTFNVDDLILNTAGGVIGFCLTSFMFGAKGSDSRRKGLHF
;
A
#
# COMPACT_ATOMS: atom_id res chain seq x y z
N MET A 1 18.00 21.07 -8.87
CA MET A 1 17.82 19.73 -9.50
C MET A 1 17.65 18.62 -8.45
N PHE A 2 18.41 18.62 -7.34
CA PHE A 2 18.29 17.63 -6.24
C PHE A 2 16.89 17.50 -5.62
N PHE A 3 16.25 18.62 -5.26
CA PHE A 3 14.93 18.62 -4.60
C PHE A 3 13.84 17.86 -5.39
N TRP A 4 13.75 18.11 -6.69
CA TRP A 4 12.77 17.45 -7.56
C TRP A 4 13.02 15.94 -7.68
N ASN A 5 14.27 15.49 -7.61
CA ASN A 5 14.57 14.06 -7.62
C ASN A 5 14.11 13.40 -6.32
N SER A 6 14.36 14.02 -5.17
CA SER A 6 13.87 13.50 -3.88
C SER A 6 12.35 13.39 -3.85
N VAL A 7 11.63 14.43 -4.30
CA VAL A 7 10.16 14.40 -4.39
C VAL A 7 9.67 13.26 -5.29
N LYS A 8 10.32 13.03 -6.43
CA LYS A 8 9.97 11.92 -7.33
C LYS A 8 10.16 10.56 -6.65
N LEU A 9 11.31 10.34 -5.99
CA LEU A 9 11.57 9.08 -5.28
C LEU A 9 10.53 8.83 -4.18
N THR A 10 10.28 9.83 -3.33
CA THR A 10 9.26 9.77 -2.28
C THR A 10 7.88 9.43 -2.85
N PHE A 11 7.49 10.05 -3.96
CA PHE A 11 6.21 9.80 -4.60
C PHE A 11 6.08 8.36 -5.13
N PHE A 12 7.11 7.83 -5.80
CA PHE A 12 7.09 6.46 -6.30
C PHE A 12 7.04 5.42 -5.17
N ASN A 13 7.68 5.68 -4.04
CA ASN A 13 7.59 4.80 -2.87
C ASN A 13 6.16 4.76 -2.33
N VAL A 14 5.50 5.91 -2.18
CA VAL A 14 4.06 5.92 -1.81
C VAL A 14 3.21 5.15 -2.82
N LEU A 15 3.47 5.29 -4.13
CA LEU A 15 2.69 4.58 -5.15
C LEU A 15 2.89 3.05 -5.14
N LEU A 16 4.05 2.57 -4.69
CA LEU A 16 4.48 1.17 -4.84
C LEU A 16 3.48 0.16 -4.26
N LEU A 17 2.93 0.42 -3.07
CA LEU A 17 2.01 -0.49 -2.39
C LEU A 17 0.53 -0.08 -2.44
N ILE A 18 0.17 1.01 -3.14
CA ILE A 18 -1.25 1.36 -3.37
C ILE A 18 -2.02 0.19 -4.00
N PRO A 19 -1.53 -0.48 -5.08
CA PRO A 19 -2.24 -1.60 -5.69
C PRO A 19 -2.48 -2.76 -4.72
N LEU A 20 -1.52 -3.03 -3.81
CA LEU A 20 -1.66 -4.06 -2.79
C LEU A 20 -2.78 -3.70 -1.79
N GLY A 21 -2.84 -2.44 -1.36
CA GLY A 21 -3.91 -1.93 -0.50
C GLY A 21 -5.30 -2.08 -1.13
N VAL A 22 -5.42 -1.73 -2.41
CA VAL A 22 -6.64 -1.93 -3.20
C VAL A 22 -7.00 -3.42 -3.24
N TYR A 23 -6.04 -4.29 -3.54
CA TYR A 23 -6.24 -5.73 -3.61
C TYR A 23 -6.73 -6.32 -2.28
N LEU A 24 -6.13 -5.92 -1.15
CA LEU A 24 -6.57 -6.32 0.19
C LEU A 24 -8.02 -5.94 0.48
N SER A 25 -8.44 -4.73 0.08
CA SER A 25 -9.82 -4.26 0.27
C SER A 25 -10.83 -5.02 -0.61
N VAL A 26 -10.46 -5.30 -1.86
CA VAL A 26 -11.30 -6.04 -2.83
C VAL A 26 -11.47 -7.49 -2.40
N LEU A 27 -10.36 -8.18 -2.11
CA LEU A 27 -10.36 -9.62 -1.83
C LEU A 27 -10.92 -9.92 -0.44
N TRP A 28 -10.54 -9.13 0.57
CA TRP A 28 -11.05 -9.28 1.93
C TRP A 28 -11.92 -8.09 2.34
N ARG A 29 -13.18 -8.12 1.87
CA ARG A 29 -14.21 -7.09 2.14
C ARG A 29 -14.44 -6.75 3.62
N LYS A 30 -14.06 -7.62 4.56
CA LYS A 30 -14.23 -7.43 6.01
C LYS A 30 -12.89 -7.29 6.76
N THR A 31 -11.78 -7.10 6.06
CA THR A 31 -10.49 -6.87 6.71
C THR A 31 -10.51 -5.54 7.46
N SER A 32 -9.99 -5.54 8.68
CA SER A 32 -9.86 -4.30 9.46
C SER A 32 -8.65 -3.50 8.97
N LEU A 33 -8.75 -2.17 9.08
CA LEU A 33 -7.67 -1.26 8.72
C LEU A 33 -6.34 -1.63 9.41
N LYS A 34 -6.40 -2.06 10.67
CA LYS A 34 -5.21 -2.51 11.43
C LYS A 34 -4.54 -3.72 10.78
N LYS A 35 -5.32 -4.73 10.38
CA LYS A 35 -4.79 -5.94 9.72
C LYS A 35 -4.19 -5.60 8.36
N ALA A 36 -4.86 -4.75 7.59
CA ALA A 36 -4.33 -4.26 6.31
C ALA A 36 -3.01 -3.50 6.52
N ALA A 37 -2.95 -2.58 7.49
CA ALA A 37 -1.75 -1.81 7.79
C ALA A 37 -0.56 -2.70 8.20
N VAL A 38 -0.79 -3.69 9.06
CA VAL A 38 0.25 -4.67 9.45
C VAL A 38 0.72 -5.47 8.24
N PHE A 39 -0.20 -5.94 7.39
CA PHE A 39 0.16 -6.71 6.20
C PHE A 39 0.99 -5.90 5.20
N VAL A 40 0.57 -4.66 4.93
CA VAL A 40 1.30 -3.74 4.04
C VAL A 40 2.66 -3.40 4.64
N PHE A 41 2.74 -3.13 5.94
CA PHE A 41 4.01 -2.89 6.64
C PHE A 41 4.98 -4.06 6.52
N LEU A 42 4.51 -5.29 6.80
CA LEU A 42 5.33 -6.50 6.67
C LEU A 42 5.78 -6.70 5.22
N THR A 43 4.91 -6.45 4.25
CA THR A 43 5.27 -6.53 2.83
C THR A 43 6.34 -5.50 2.47
N SER A 44 6.20 -4.26 2.93
CA SER A 44 7.20 -3.23 2.71
C SER A 44 8.53 -3.56 3.40
N PHE A 45 8.49 -4.10 4.61
CA PHE A 45 9.68 -4.53 5.34
C PHE A 45 10.41 -5.66 4.58
N LEU A 46 9.66 -6.61 4.02
CA LEU A 46 10.20 -7.67 3.19
C LEU A 46 10.84 -7.12 1.91
N ILE A 47 10.22 -6.13 1.25
CA ILE A 47 10.79 -5.50 0.05
C ILE A 47 12.13 -4.83 0.35
N GLU A 48 12.20 -3.99 1.40
CA GLU A 48 13.43 -3.31 1.80
C GLU A 48 14.51 -4.31 2.23
N SER A 49 14.13 -5.37 2.96
CA SER A 49 15.06 -6.44 3.37
C SER A 49 15.59 -7.23 2.17
N LEU A 50 14.73 -7.56 1.21
CA LEU A 50 15.14 -8.23 -0.03
C LEU A 50 16.06 -7.33 -0.85
N GLN A 51 15.74 -6.04 -0.99
CA GLN A 51 16.63 -5.09 -1.68
C GLN A 51 18.01 -5.04 -1.01
N LEU A 52 18.07 -4.99 0.32
CA LEU A 52 19.34 -5.03 1.05
C LEU A 52 20.11 -6.32 0.79
N VAL A 53 19.46 -7.48 0.91
CA VAL A 53 20.11 -8.79 0.67
C VAL A 53 20.63 -8.90 -0.76
N LEU A 54 19.80 -8.55 -1.76
CA LEU A 54 20.18 -8.59 -3.17
C LEU A 54 21.29 -7.60 -3.51
N SER A 55 21.34 -6.46 -2.80
CA SER A 55 22.41 -5.48 -2.92
C SER A 55 23.72 -6.04 -2.37
N VAL A 56 23.70 -6.69 -1.20
CA VAL A 56 24.89 -7.30 -0.59
C VAL A 56 25.42 -8.48 -1.41
N THR A 57 24.56 -9.22 -2.10
CA THR A 57 24.97 -10.29 -3.01
C THR A 57 25.43 -9.80 -4.39
N GLY A 58 25.33 -8.49 -4.66
CA GLY A 58 25.72 -7.88 -5.94
C GLY A 58 24.77 -8.16 -7.10
N LEU A 59 23.57 -8.69 -6.85
CA LEU A 59 22.56 -8.95 -7.89
C LEU A 59 21.86 -7.68 -8.37
N ILE A 60 21.75 -6.67 -7.50
CA ILE A 60 21.24 -5.35 -7.84
C ILE A 60 22.25 -4.27 -7.44
N MET A 61 22.03 -3.04 -7.89
CA MET A 61 22.83 -1.89 -7.44
C MET A 61 22.86 -1.78 -5.91
N ALA A 62 23.95 -1.20 -5.39
CA ALA A 62 24.11 -0.95 -3.96
C ALA A 62 22.93 -0.10 -3.42
N ARG A 63 22.12 -0.70 -2.54
CA ARG A 63 20.96 -0.10 -1.89
C ARG A 63 21.09 -0.29 -0.38
N THR A 64 20.81 0.77 0.36
CA THR A 64 20.73 0.74 1.82
C THR A 64 19.28 0.58 2.23
N PHE A 65 19.04 -0.14 3.32
CA PHE A 65 17.71 -0.22 3.94
C PHE A 65 17.24 1.17 4.38
N ASN A 66 16.13 1.65 3.83
CA ASN A 66 15.63 2.98 4.11
C ASN A 66 14.31 2.94 4.90
N VAL A 67 14.32 3.49 6.11
CA VAL A 67 13.13 3.55 6.97
C VAL A 67 12.08 4.50 6.40
N ASP A 68 12.48 5.56 5.70
CA ASP A 68 11.53 6.47 5.06
C ASP A 68 10.77 5.75 3.95
N ASP A 69 11.45 4.91 3.16
CA ASP A 69 10.83 4.13 2.08
C ASP A 69 9.86 3.10 2.66
N LEU A 70 10.22 2.44 3.77
CA LEU A 70 9.34 1.56 4.54
C LEU A 70 8.04 2.26 4.98
N ILE A 71 8.15 3.48 5.53
CA ILE A 71 7.00 4.25 6.01
C ILE A 71 6.13 4.71 4.84
N LEU A 72 6.73 5.22 3.76
CA LEU A 72 6.02 5.74 2.58
C LEU A 72 5.27 4.64 1.85
N ASN A 73 5.91 3.50 1.60
CA ASN A 73 5.29 2.30 1.04
C ASN A 73 4.10 1.86 1.91
N THR A 74 4.29 1.81 3.24
CA THR A 74 3.21 1.44 4.18
C THR A 74 2.04 2.42 4.10
N ALA A 75 2.31 3.72 4.09
CA ALA A 75 1.30 4.76 3.94
C ALA A 75 0.54 4.63 2.62
N GLY A 76 1.23 4.37 1.52
CA GLY A 76 0.67 4.10 0.21
C GLY A 76 -0.35 2.96 0.21
N GLY A 77 0.02 1.80 0.74
CA GLY A 77 -0.91 0.66 0.82
C GLY A 77 -2.10 0.92 1.74
N VAL A 78 -1.91 1.64 2.85
CA VAL A 78 -3.03 2.06 3.71
C VAL A 78 -3.98 3.01 2.98
N ILE A 79 -3.46 3.98 2.22
CA ILE A 79 -4.25 4.90 1.40
C ILE A 79 -5.06 4.12 0.35
N GLY A 80 -4.42 3.21 -0.39
CA GLY A 80 -5.09 2.36 -1.39
C GLY A 80 -6.21 1.52 -0.79
N PHE A 81 -5.98 0.96 0.40
CA PHE A 81 -6.99 0.21 1.15
C PHE A 81 -8.17 1.09 1.59
N CYS A 82 -7.91 2.27 2.16
CA CYS A 82 -8.94 3.19 2.63
C CYS A 82 -9.82 3.73 1.49
N LEU A 83 -9.21 4.19 0.39
CA LEU A 83 -9.93 4.69 -0.78
C LEU A 83 -10.91 3.64 -1.31
N THR A 84 -10.42 2.41 -1.47
CA THR A 84 -11.19 1.30 -2.00
C THR A 84 -12.29 0.85 -1.05
N SER A 85 -11.98 0.77 0.26
CA SER A 85 -12.96 0.39 1.29
C SER A 85 -14.09 1.42 1.40
N PHE A 86 -13.78 2.70 1.27
CA PHE A 86 -14.78 3.77 1.23
C PHE A 86 -15.69 3.64 0.00
N MET A 87 -15.12 3.39 -1.19
CA MET A 87 -15.90 3.18 -2.42
C MET A 87 -16.84 1.97 -2.33
N PHE A 88 -16.39 0.85 -1.77
CA PHE A 88 -17.23 -0.34 -1.57
C PHE A 88 -18.25 -0.16 -0.44
N GLY A 89 -17.89 0.54 0.64
CA GLY A 89 -18.82 0.92 1.70
C GLY A 89 -19.97 1.80 1.20
N ALA A 90 -19.67 2.76 0.32
CA ALA A 90 -20.67 3.60 -0.35
C ALA A 90 -21.63 2.77 -1.24
N LYS A 91 -21.11 1.78 -1.98
CA LYS A 91 -21.94 0.86 -2.80
C LYS A 91 -22.79 -0.12 -1.99
N GLY A 92 -22.35 -0.52 -0.79
CA GLY A 92 -23.09 -1.45 0.08
C GLY A 92 -24.36 -0.88 0.72
N SER A 93 -24.51 0.44 0.75
CA SER A 93 -25.68 1.14 1.30
C SER A 93 -26.77 1.39 0.23
N ASP A 94 -26.39 1.63 -1.02
CA ASP A 94 -27.32 1.95 -2.11
C ASP A 94 -28.13 0.72 -2.58
N SER A 95 -27.51 -0.46 -2.60
CA SER A 95 -28.18 -1.69 -3.06
C SER A 95 -29.20 -2.26 -2.06
N ARG A 96 -29.23 -1.79 -0.81
CA ARG A 96 -30.22 -2.22 0.20
C ARG A 96 -31.52 -1.41 0.18
N ARG A 97 -31.56 -0.23 -0.44
CA ARG A 97 -32.79 0.59 -0.54
C ARG A 97 -33.70 0.18 -1.69
N LYS A 98 -33.17 -0.41 -2.77
CA LYS A 98 -33.96 -0.75 -3.97
C LYS A 98 -34.75 -2.07 -3.87
N GLY A 99 -34.54 -2.86 -2.81
CA GLY A 99 -35.22 -4.15 -2.60
C GLY A 99 -36.42 -4.13 -1.65
N LEU A 100 -36.81 -2.97 -1.13
CA LEU A 100 -37.89 -2.83 -0.11
C LEU A 100 -39.16 -2.13 -0.65
N HIS A 101 -39.32 -2.07 -1.97
CA HIS A 101 -40.48 -1.47 -2.63
C HIS A 101 -41.23 -2.49 -3.51
N PHE A 102 -41.56 -3.64 -2.95
CA PHE A 102 -42.51 -4.59 -3.55
C PHE A 102 -43.49 -5.07 -2.49
#